data_AF-A0A1J8Q5E3-F1
#
_entry.id   AF-A0A1J8Q5E3-F1
#
_cell.length_a   1.000
_cell.length_b   1.000
_cell.length_c   1.000
_cell.angle_alpha   90.00
_cell.angle_beta   90.00
_cell.angle_gamma   90.00
#
_symmetry.space_group_name_H-M   'P 1'
#
loop_
_entity.id
_entity.type
_entity.pdbx_description
1 polymer ?
#
loop_
_entity_poly.entity_id
_entity_poly.type
_entity_poly.pdbx_seq_one_letter_code
_entity_poly.pdbx_strand_id
1 'polypeptide(L)'
;MVDTNNAKSKREFKKLSKSMDNKLDKGKGRTIESLEAPDFKCNASTALICQRAVERERSCEASHNDGQSKEREWHIKAMQRDSVVRGVPFLTFPKPPTRTHTLNPTCAHAPVHLHRSLPAPCEDLDPSLMVPFDEVDYEQRITSPATTLTILNRPTSHLLVRLIAHDDEAREINALLVVTSERFETESNRANTSECRALEYFSRLCQATGGQDRAEQESARLREELKLGQDIINRVSAQKSEVEAEAARVRTKARKLLEEKLVMIAYEEGRHRGYKERLSYGRRLGFDEARSRSIRYNES
;
A
#
# COMPACT_ATOMS: atom_id res chain seq x y z
N MET A 1 11.39 32.48 -43.28
CA MET A 1 11.39 33.52 -42.23
C MET A 1 9.95 33.73 -41.81
N VAL A 2 9.53 33.11 -40.70
CA VAL A 2 8.19 33.31 -40.11
C VAL A 2 8.43 33.89 -38.73
N ASP A 3 7.87 35.07 -38.51
CA ASP A 3 8.33 36.04 -37.53
C ASP A 3 8.23 35.58 -36.07
N THR A 4 9.29 35.91 -35.35
CA THR A 4 9.54 35.77 -33.91
C THR A 4 8.65 36.72 -33.07
N ASN A 5 7.34 36.75 -33.30
CA ASN A 5 6.37 37.54 -32.52
C ASN A 5 5.55 36.69 -31.50
N ASN A 6 6.11 35.58 -31.04
CA ASN A 6 5.47 34.68 -30.07
C ASN A 6 5.26 35.33 -28.68
N ALA A 7 6.16 36.23 -28.27
CA ALA A 7 6.10 36.84 -26.94
C ALA A 7 4.93 37.84 -26.79
N LYS A 8 4.67 38.67 -27.80
CA LYS A 8 3.50 39.57 -27.81
C LYS A 8 2.19 38.79 -27.90
N SER A 9 2.13 37.76 -28.75
CA SER A 9 0.93 36.92 -28.92
C SER A 9 0.54 36.20 -27.62
N LYS A 10 1.51 35.63 -26.88
CA LYS A 10 1.23 35.01 -25.57
C LYS A 10 0.73 36.00 -24.53
N ARG A 11 1.22 37.24 -24.54
CA ARG A 11 0.79 38.29 -23.61
C ARG A 11 -0.64 38.73 -23.88
N GLU A 12 -0.99 38.94 -25.15
CA GLU A 12 -2.35 39.32 -25.55
C GLU A 12 -3.35 38.18 -25.32
N PHE A 13 -2.97 36.93 -25.59
CA PHE A 13 -3.81 35.76 -25.30
C PHE A 13 -4.11 35.63 -23.81
N LYS A 14 -3.11 35.81 -22.94
CA LYS A 14 -3.28 35.76 -21.48
C LYS A 14 -4.16 36.90 -20.97
N LYS A 15 -4.10 38.07 -21.61
CA LYS A 15 -4.92 39.24 -21.29
C LYS A 15 -6.39 39.03 -21.68
N LEU A 16 -6.64 38.43 -22.85
CA LEU A 16 -7.99 38.08 -23.31
C LEU A 16 -8.62 36.97 -22.46
N SER A 17 -7.86 35.92 -22.13
CA SER A 17 -8.33 34.82 -21.28
C SER A 17 -8.77 35.33 -19.89
N LYS A 18 -7.98 36.22 -19.27
CA LYS A 18 -8.33 36.82 -17.97
C LYS A 18 -9.53 37.76 -18.02
N SER A 19 -9.75 38.43 -19.16
CA SER A 19 -10.94 39.27 -19.39
C SER A 19 -12.21 38.44 -19.57
N MET A 20 -12.13 37.23 -20.11
CA MET A 20 -13.31 36.37 -20.28
C MET A 20 -13.69 35.65 -18.99
N ASP A 21 -12.72 35.16 -18.21
CA ASP A 21 -12.99 34.54 -16.90
C ASP A 21 -13.74 35.51 -15.98
N ASN A 22 -13.29 36.77 -15.91
CA ASN A 22 -13.96 37.80 -15.11
C ASN A 22 -15.39 38.14 -15.58
N LYS A 23 -15.75 37.85 -16.84
CA LYS A 23 -17.11 38.05 -17.37
C LYS A 23 -18.00 36.83 -17.16
N LEU A 24 -17.45 35.62 -17.15
CA LEU A 24 -18.18 34.40 -16.87
C LEU A 24 -18.58 34.30 -15.38
N ASP A 25 -17.71 34.76 -14.47
CA ASP A 25 -17.97 34.68 -13.04
C ASP A 25 -19.01 35.68 -12.54
N LYS A 26 -19.03 36.90 -13.11
CA LYS A 26 -19.95 37.96 -12.70
C LYS A 26 -21.39 37.76 -13.16
N GLY A 27 -21.62 37.02 -14.24
CA GLY A 27 -22.95 36.81 -14.83
C GLY A 27 -23.66 35.54 -14.39
N LYS A 28 -22.92 34.55 -13.86
CA LYS A 28 -23.49 33.25 -13.44
C LYS A 28 -23.12 32.81 -12.01
N GLY A 29 -22.16 33.48 -11.35
CA GLY A 29 -21.68 33.08 -10.01
C GLY A 29 -22.35 33.78 -8.83
N ARG A 30 -23.27 34.73 -9.03
CA ARG A 30 -23.84 35.56 -7.94
C ARG A 30 -25.19 35.08 -7.35
N THR A 31 -25.65 33.88 -7.67
CA THR A 31 -26.96 33.38 -7.16
C THR A 31 -26.90 31.93 -6.70
N ILE A 32 -25.77 31.48 -6.12
CA ILE A 32 -25.74 30.19 -5.42
C ILE A 32 -25.93 30.39 -3.91
N GLU A 33 -25.47 31.51 -3.34
CA GLU A 33 -25.69 31.84 -1.92
C GLU A 33 -27.14 32.28 -1.60
N SER A 34 -27.94 32.63 -2.62
CA SER A 34 -29.36 33.01 -2.45
C SER A 34 -30.35 31.92 -2.87
N LEU A 35 -29.86 30.77 -3.34
CA LEU A 35 -30.71 29.60 -3.48
C LEU A 35 -30.77 28.95 -2.10
N GLU A 36 -31.79 29.35 -1.34
CA GLU A 36 -32.19 28.67 -0.11
C GLU A 36 -32.34 27.18 -0.47
N ALA A 37 -31.38 26.38 -0.01
CA ALA A 37 -31.37 24.95 -0.27
C ALA A 37 -32.73 24.43 0.21
N PRO A 38 -33.46 23.63 -0.60
CA PRO A 38 -34.76 23.10 -0.21
C PRO A 38 -34.66 22.56 1.22
N ASP A 39 -35.58 22.95 2.11
CA ASP A 39 -35.58 22.55 3.52
C ASP A 39 -35.45 21.03 3.64
N PHE A 40 -34.21 20.55 3.70
CA PHE A 40 -33.91 19.15 3.88
C PHE A 40 -34.23 18.88 5.34
N LYS A 41 -35.47 18.40 5.57
CA LYS A 41 -35.91 17.92 6.88
C LYS A 41 -34.85 16.97 7.40
N CYS A 42 -34.28 17.33 8.55
CA CYS A 42 -33.27 16.51 9.20
C CYS A 42 -33.93 15.17 9.56
N ASN A 43 -33.62 14.14 8.80
CA ASN A 43 -34.13 12.80 9.01
C ASN A 43 -33.19 12.05 9.96
N ALA A 44 -33.67 11.02 10.64
CA ALA A 44 -32.81 10.20 11.51
C ALA A 44 -31.58 9.64 10.77
N SER A 45 -31.70 9.39 9.46
CA SER A 45 -30.58 8.96 8.61
C SER A 45 -29.49 10.04 8.43
N THR A 46 -29.85 11.33 8.30
CA THR A 46 -28.86 12.41 8.18
C THR A 46 -28.09 12.59 9.49
N ALA A 47 -28.76 12.43 10.63
CA ALA A 47 -28.11 12.45 11.95
C ALA A 47 -27.07 11.32 12.10
N LEU A 48 -27.41 10.09 11.66
CA LEU A 48 -26.48 8.96 11.68
C LEU A 48 -25.28 9.15 10.76
N ILE A 49 -25.46 9.78 9.59
CA ILE A 49 -24.36 10.10 8.66
C ILE A 49 -23.43 11.14 9.27
N CYS A 50 -23.98 12.21 9.86
CA CYS A 50 -23.19 13.21 10.56
C CYS A 50 -22.42 12.61 11.75
N GLN A 51 -23.06 11.76 12.54
CA GLN A 51 -22.40 11.07 13.66
C GLN A 51 -21.25 10.18 13.17
N ARG A 52 -21.47 9.39 12.11
CA ARG A 52 -20.42 8.54 11.53
C ARG A 52 -19.26 9.34 10.96
N ALA A 53 -19.51 10.52 10.40
CA ALA A 53 -18.46 11.42 9.92
C ALA A 53 -17.59 11.94 11.09
N VAL A 54 -18.21 12.36 12.20
CA VAL A 54 -17.51 12.82 13.40
C VAL A 54 -16.71 11.70 14.06
N GLU A 55 -17.25 10.48 14.16
CA GLU A 55 -16.52 9.33 14.69
C GLU A 55 -15.33 8.94 13.82
N ARG A 56 -15.48 9.05 12.49
CA ARG A 56 -14.39 8.81 11.54
C ARG A 56 -13.29 9.86 11.65
N GLU A 57 -13.63 11.13 11.83
CA GLU A 57 -12.65 12.21 12.03
C GLU A 57 -11.84 12.00 13.32
N ARG A 58 -12.48 11.64 14.44
CA ARG A 58 -11.78 11.26 15.69
C ARG A 58 -10.85 10.06 15.51
N SER A 59 -11.26 9.09 14.69
CA SER A 59 -10.45 7.88 14.42
C SER A 59 -9.25 8.19 13.52
N CYS A 60 -9.40 9.12 12.58
CA CYS A 60 -8.32 9.65 11.75
C CYS A 60 -7.32 10.46 12.57
N GLU A 61 -7.77 11.29 13.53
CA GLU A 61 -6.86 12.03 14.41
C GLU A 61 -6.05 11.12 15.33
N ALA A 62 -6.65 10.03 15.85
CA ALA A 62 -5.93 9.05 16.65
C ALA A 62 -4.83 8.32 15.84
N SER A 63 -5.15 7.92 14.61
CA SER A 63 -4.19 7.22 13.73
C SER A 63 -3.13 8.15 13.13
N HIS A 64 -3.45 9.42 12.88
CA HIS A 64 -2.49 10.40 12.35
C HIS A 64 -1.38 10.73 13.37
N ASN A 65 -1.73 10.81 14.66
CA ASN A 65 -0.76 11.05 15.73
C ASN A 65 0.20 9.85 15.93
N ASP A 66 -0.29 8.62 15.80
CA ASP A 66 0.54 7.41 15.87
C ASP A 66 1.48 7.24 14.66
N GLY A 67 1.05 7.69 13.48
CA GLY A 67 1.85 7.66 12.25
C GLY A 67 3.00 8.67 12.25
N GLN A 68 2.74 9.92 12.64
CA GLN A 68 3.77 10.97 12.67
C GLN A 68 4.86 10.70 13.71
N SER A 69 4.55 10.06 14.84
CA SER A 69 5.56 9.73 15.85
C SER A 69 6.52 8.66 15.35
N LYS A 70 6.02 7.65 14.63
CA LYS A 70 6.86 6.59 14.05
C LYS A 70 7.71 7.10 12.89
N GLU A 71 7.15 7.94 12.02
CA GLU A 71 7.88 8.48 10.87
C GLU A 71 9.04 9.40 11.30
N ARG A 72 8.83 10.24 12.33
CA ARG A 72 9.91 11.05 12.94
C ARG A 72 10.97 10.18 13.61
N GLU A 73 10.58 9.09 14.26
CA GLU A 73 11.52 8.14 14.87
C GLU A 73 12.38 7.40 13.81
N TRP A 74 11.77 7.01 12.69
CA TRP A 74 12.48 6.41 11.55
C TRP A 74 13.48 7.38 10.92
N HIS A 75 13.11 8.65 10.72
CA HIS A 75 14.04 9.66 10.20
C HIS A 75 15.23 9.92 11.12
N ILE A 76 15.01 10.01 12.44
CA ILE A 76 16.10 10.18 13.42
C ILE A 76 17.05 8.97 13.42
N LYS A 77 16.50 7.73 13.38
CA LYS A 77 17.31 6.50 13.31
C LYS A 77 18.06 6.36 11.98
N ALA A 78 17.49 6.84 10.87
CA ALA A 78 18.16 6.84 9.57
C ALA A 78 19.37 7.80 9.56
N MET A 79 19.21 9.02 10.08
CA MET A 79 20.33 9.97 10.20
C MET A 79 21.45 9.44 11.13
N GLN A 80 21.09 8.71 12.19
CA GLN A 80 22.09 8.07 13.07
C GLN A 80 22.84 6.93 12.38
N ARG A 81 22.18 6.13 11.52
CA ARG A 81 22.84 5.06 10.76
C ARG A 81 23.81 5.59 9.70
N ASP A 82 23.45 6.65 8.98
CA ASP A 82 24.31 7.23 7.94
C ASP A 82 25.54 7.97 8.50
N SER A 83 25.48 8.42 9.75
CA SER A 83 26.61 9.04 10.45
C SER A 83 27.72 8.05 10.81
N VAL A 84 27.40 6.77 11.09
CA VAL A 84 28.38 5.76 11.52
C VAL A 84 29.23 5.26 10.34
N VAL A 85 28.71 5.33 9.12
CA VAL A 85 29.40 4.85 7.91
C VAL A 85 30.45 5.84 7.39
N ARG A 86 30.44 7.10 7.84
CA ARG A 86 31.32 8.16 7.30
C ARG A 86 32.48 8.60 8.19
N GLY A 87 32.79 7.89 9.28
CA GLY A 87 34.04 8.08 10.03
C GLY A 87 34.33 9.50 10.52
N VAL A 88 33.29 10.36 10.64
CA VAL A 88 33.45 11.72 11.15
C VAL A 88 33.22 11.68 12.67
N PRO A 89 34.21 12.03 13.51
CA PRO A 89 34.00 12.13 14.95
C PRO A 89 33.00 13.25 15.24
N PHE A 90 31.91 12.89 15.92
CA PHE A 90 30.80 13.78 16.20
C PHE A 90 31.22 14.82 17.26
N LEU A 91 31.12 16.11 16.92
CA LEU A 91 31.19 17.20 17.89
C LEU A 91 29.98 17.10 18.82
N THR A 92 30.25 16.98 20.12
CA THR A 92 29.28 16.89 21.19
C THR A 92 28.52 18.21 21.33
N PHE A 93 27.27 18.25 20.85
CA PHE A 93 26.35 19.31 21.25
C PHE A 93 25.87 19.07 22.68
N PRO A 94 25.83 20.09 23.55
CA PRO A 94 25.35 19.97 24.92
C PRO A 94 23.84 19.67 24.92
N LYS A 95 23.49 18.56 25.56
CA LYS A 95 22.13 18.06 25.76
C LYS A 95 21.34 19.04 26.65
N PRO A 96 20.10 19.44 26.30
CA PRO A 96 19.26 20.23 27.20
C PRO A 96 18.88 19.41 28.45
N PRO A 97 18.70 20.04 29.61
CA PRO A 97 18.42 19.35 30.87
C PRO A 97 17.00 18.76 30.86
N THR A 98 16.89 17.46 30.59
CA THR A 98 15.69 16.69 30.87
C THR A 98 15.69 16.23 32.33
N ARG A 99 14.61 16.60 33.02
CA ARG A 99 14.26 16.17 34.37
C ARG A 99 14.36 14.64 34.50
N THR A 100 15.14 14.23 35.48
CA THR A 100 15.34 12.87 35.96
C THR A 100 14.07 12.35 36.65
N HIS A 101 13.45 11.32 36.06
CA HIS A 101 12.84 10.25 36.86
C HIS A 101 13.76 9.03 36.73
N THR A 102 14.39 8.73 37.85
CA THR A 102 15.27 7.61 38.13
C THR A 102 14.54 6.28 38.02
N LEU A 103 14.90 5.46 37.05
CA LEU A 103 14.95 3.99 37.16
C LEU A 103 16.13 3.47 36.31
N ASN A 104 17.10 2.89 37.00
CA ASN A 104 18.25 2.13 36.49
C ASN A 104 17.84 0.62 36.32
N PRO A 105 18.71 -0.30 35.85
CA PRO A 105 18.96 -0.59 34.43
C PRO A 105 18.87 -2.10 34.13
N THR A 106 18.81 -2.56 32.88
CA THR A 106 19.62 -3.72 32.40
C THR A 106 19.35 -4.07 30.92
N CYS A 107 20.37 -4.71 30.34
CA CYS A 107 20.41 -5.41 29.06
C CYS A 107 20.56 -4.56 27.78
N ALA A 108 21.82 -4.21 27.54
CA ALA A 108 22.35 -4.01 26.20
C ALA A 108 22.26 -5.33 25.40
N HIS A 109 21.58 -5.28 24.25
CA HIS A 109 21.76 -6.26 23.18
C HIS A 109 22.15 -5.52 21.90
N ALA A 110 23.34 -5.84 21.40
CA ALA A 110 23.86 -5.37 20.12
C ALA A 110 23.09 -6.02 18.95
N PRO A 111 22.86 -5.30 17.84
CA PRO A 111 22.21 -5.88 16.67
C PRO A 111 23.23 -6.62 15.82
N VAL A 112 23.13 -7.95 15.79
CA VAL A 112 23.83 -8.81 14.84
C VAL A 112 23.13 -8.68 13.49
N HIS A 113 23.81 -8.11 12.50
CA HIS A 113 23.39 -8.15 11.10
C HIS A 113 23.52 -9.59 10.57
N LEU A 114 22.43 -10.35 10.63
CA LEU A 114 22.31 -11.65 9.95
C LEU A 114 21.82 -11.42 8.52
N HIS A 115 22.72 -11.57 7.56
CA HIS A 115 22.37 -11.86 6.18
C HIS A 115 21.55 -13.15 6.15
N ARG A 116 20.25 -13.03 5.90
CA ARG A 116 19.31 -14.15 5.76
C ARG A 116 19.52 -14.80 4.38
N SER A 117 20.53 -15.64 4.29
CA SER A 117 20.59 -16.67 3.26
C SER A 117 19.48 -17.67 3.59
N LEU A 118 18.45 -17.72 2.75
CA LEU A 118 17.39 -18.73 2.85
C LEU A 118 18.05 -20.12 2.74
N PRO A 119 17.89 -21.01 3.74
CA PRO A 119 18.27 -22.40 3.56
C PRO A 119 17.36 -23.00 2.47
N ALA A 120 17.98 -23.69 1.52
CA ALA A 120 17.27 -24.49 0.53
C ALA A 120 16.29 -25.44 1.27
N PRO A 121 15.12 -25.75 0.68
CA PRO A 121 14.19 -26.70 1.26
C PRO A 121 14.94 -28.02 1.53
N CYS A 122 14.95 -28.45 2.78
CA CYS A 122 15.45 -29.76 3.16
C CYS A 122 14.60 -30.79 2.44
N GLU A 123 15.14 -31.38 1.38
CA GLU A 123 14.53 -32.55 0.76
C GLU A 123 14.47 -33.65 1.80
N ASP A 124 13.24 -34.12 2.02
CA ASP A 124 12.83 -35.42 2.53
C ASP A 124 13.98 -36.31 3.00
N LEU A 125 14.32 -36.17 4.29
CA LEU A 125 15.12 -37.17 4.97
C LEU A 125 14.30 -38.46 5.01
N ASP A 126 14.75 -39.41 4.19
CA ASP A 126 14.22 -40.75 4.04
C ASP A 126 13.98 -41.41 5.42
N PRO A 127 12.72 -41.74 5.79
CA PRO A 127 12.39 -42.39 7.06
C PRO A 127 13.15 -43.71 7.31
N SER A 128 13.76 -44.27 6.26
CA SER A 128 14.58 -45.48 6.31
C SER A 128 15.85 -45.37 7.18
N LEU A 129 16.25 -44.18 7.63
CA LEU A 129 17.42 -44.01 8.51
C LEU A 129 17.09 -43.92 10.01
N MET A 130 15.83 -44.07 10.40
CA MET A 130 15.53 -44.43 11.80
C MET A 130 15.98 -45.87 12.03
N VAL A 131 17.24 -46.01 12.44
CA VAL A 131 17.77 -47.27 12.98
C VAL A 131 16.83 -47.70 14.12
N PRO A 132 16.26 -48.91 14.07
CA PRO A 132 15.55 -49.46 15.23
C PRO A 132 16.49 -49.37 16.41
N PHE A 133 16.03 -48.74 17.49
CA PHE A 133 16.68 -48.90 18.79
C PHE A 133 16.50 -50.38 19.14
N ASP A 134 17.47 -51.20 18.74
CA ASP A 134 17.51 -52.60 19.13
C ASP A 134 17.50 -52.62 20.66
N GLU A 135 16.45 -53.24 21.17
CA GLU A 135 16.21 -53.56 22.57
C GLU A 135 17.42 -54.37 23.05
N VAL A 136 18.40 -53.65 23.61
CA VAL A 136 19.60 -54.26 24.14
C VAL A 136 19.15 -55.00 25.40
N ASP A 137 18.84 -56.29 25.23
CA ASP A 137 18.63 -57.25 26.31
C ASP A 137 19.89 -57.25 27.19
N TYR A 138 19.88 -56.39 28.20
CA TYR A 138 20.84 -56.37 29.29
C TYR A 138 20.49 -57.54 30.21
N GLU A 139 20.63 -58.76 29.70
CA GLU A 139 20.68 -59.99 30.48
C GLU A 139 21.84 -59.83 31.48
N GLN A 140 21.47 -59.37 32.66
CA GLN A 140 22.30 -59.27 33.86
C GLN A 140 22.87 -60.65 34.16
N ARG A 141 24.06 -60.90 33.62
CA ARG A 141 24.94 -61.99 34.04
C ARG A 141 25.42 -61.68 35.46
N ILE A 142 24.56 -61.93 36.44
CA ILE A 142 24.93 -62.02 37.85
C ILE A 142 25.67 -63.36 38.00
N THR A 143 26.90 -63.42 37.51
CA THR A 143 27.83 -64.47 37.93
C THR A 143 28.27 -64.11 39.34
N SER A 144 27.48 -64.51 40.32
CA SER A 144 27.86 -64.48 41.73
C SER A 144 29.11 -65.35 41.91
N PRO A 145 30.27 -64.79 42.33
CA PRO A 145 31.40 -65.62 42.69
C PRO A 145 31.05 -66.35 43.99
N ALA A 146 30.75 -67.64 43.87
CA ALA A 146 30.62 -68.55 45.00
C ALA A 146 31.96 -68.58 45.76
N THR A 147 32.08 -67.69 46.75
CA THR A 147 33.21 -67.66 47.67
C THR A 147 32.99 -68.78 48.65
N THR A 148 33.71 -69.87 48.45
CA THR A 148 33.78 -71.05 49.31
C THR A 148 34.10 -70.62 50.74
N LEU A 149 33.10 -70.72 51.62
CA LEU A 149 33.24 -70.54 53.07
C LEU A 149 34.07 -71.69 53.65
N THR A 150 35.38 -71.52 53.74
CA THR A 150 36.23 -72.33 54.62
C THR A 150 36.03 -71.86 56.06
N ILE A 151 35.11 -72.55 56.72
CA ILE A 151 34.88 -72.52 58.17
C ILE A 151 36.11 -73.12 58.84
N LEU A 152 36.93 -72.30 59.51
CA LEU A 152 37.70 -72.76 60.67
C LEU A 152 38.12 -71.56 61.55
N ASN A 153 37.38 -71.37 62.64
CA ASN A 153 37.85 -70.81 63.92
C ASN A 153 38.75 -69.55 63.86
N ARG A 154 38.34 -68.52 63.11
CA ARG A 154 38.86 -67.16 63.28
C ARG A 154 37.94 -66.37 64.24
N PRO A 155 38.47 -65.47 65.07
CA PRO A 155 37.69 -64.77 66.08
C PRO A 155 36.55 -63.99 65.42
N THR A 156 35.34 -64.21 65.91
CA THR A 156 34.05 -63.65 65.44
C THR A 156 34.07 -62.13 65.24
N SER A 157 34.99 -61.42 65.89
CA SER A 157 35.14 -59.96 65.76
C SER A 157 35.50 -59.50 64.34
N HIS A 158 36.34 -60.23 63.61
CA HIS A 158 36.80 -59.79 62.29
C HIS A 158 35.71 -59.93 61.20
N LEU A 159 34.76 -60.85 61.39
CA LEU A 159 33.58 -60.96 60.53
C LEU A 159 32.60 -59.82 60.79
N LEU A 160 32.37 -59.46 62.05
CA LEU A 160 31.53 -58.32 62.43
C LEU A 160 32.06 -57.00 61.85
N VAL A 161 33.38 -56.76 61.91
CA VAL A 161 33.99 -55.56 61.32
C VAL A 161 33.76 -55.51 59.80
N ARG A 162 33.84 -56.64 59.08
CA ARG A 162 33.58 -56.68 57.63
C ARG A 162 32.09 -56.49 57.30
N LEU A 163 31.19 -57.03 58.11
CA LEU A 163 29.74 -56.80 57.98
C LEU A 163 29.41 -55.31 58.18
N ILE A 164 29.95 -54.68 59.23
CA ILE A 164 29.76 -53.25 59.50
C ILE A 164 30.30 -52.40 58.33
N ALA A 165 31.47 -52.74 57.78
CA ALA A 165 32.04 -52.02 56.63
C ALA A 165 31.15 -52.14 55.37
N HIS A 166 30.58 -53.32 55.09
CA HIS A 166 29.64 -53.49 53.97
C HIS A 166 28.32 -52.73 54.18
N ASP A 167 27.83 -52.66 55.42
CA ASP A 167 26.64 -51.86 55.73
C ASP A 167 26.91 -50.35 55.51
N ASP A 168 28.10 -49.86 55.85
CA ASP A 168 28.50 -48.48 55.58
C ASP A 168 28.60 -48.19 54.07
N GLU A 169 29.22 -49.09 53.29
CA GLU A 169 29.26 -49.01 51.82
C GLU A 169 27.85 -49.03 51.21
N ALA A 170 26.96 -49.90 51.71
CA ALA A 170 25.58 -49.98 51.23
C ALA A 170 24.81 -48.68 51.50
N ARG A 171 25.02 -48.04 52.65
CA ARG A 171 24.43 -46.72 52.93
C ARG A 171 25.00 -45.63 52.01
N GLU A 172 26.30 -45.65 51.74
CA GLU A 172 26.93 -44.67 50.83
C GLU A 172 26.39 -44.82 49.40
N ILE A 173 26.28 -46.06 48.90
CA ILE A 173 25.69 -46.35 47.59
C ILE A 173 24.23 -45.90 47.53
N ASN A 174 23.43 -46.19 48.57
CA ASN A 174 22.04 -45.73 48.63
C ASN A 174 21.95 -44.20 48.68
N ALA A 175 22.84 -43.52 49.41
CA ALA A 175 22.88 -42.06 49.43
C ALA A 175 23.24 -41.47 48.05
N LEU A 176 24.23 -42.04 47.36
CA LEU A 176 24.59 -41.65 45.99
C LEU A 176 23.44 -41.89 45.01
N LEU A 177 22.73 -43.03 45.12
CA LEU A 177 21.57 -43.35 44.28
C LEU A 177 20.43 -42.34 44.46
N VAL A 178 20.16 -41.93 45.69
CA VAL A 178 19.15 -40.89 45.97
C VAL A 178 19.55 -39.56 45.34
N VAL A 179 20.80 -39.13 45.52
CA VAL A 179 21.30 -37.87 44.94
C VAL A 179 21.29 -37.90 43.41
N THR A 180 21.67 -39.02 42.79
CA THR A 180 21.66 -39.14 41.32
C THR A 180 20.24 -39.20 40.77
N SER A 181 19.31 -39.87 41.46
CA SER A 181 17.89 -39.87 41.10
C SER A 181 17.28 -38.46 41.19
N GLU A 182 17.56 -37.71 42.25
CA GLU A 182 17.10 -36.32 42.38
C GLU A 182 17.68 -35.42 41.26
N ARG A 183 18.98 -35.58 40.95
CA ARG A 183 19.61 -34.86 39.86
C ARG A 183 19.02 -35.24 38.49
N PHE A 184 18.68 -36.50 38.30
CA PHE A 184 18.04 -36.98 37.08
C PHE A 184 16.63 -36.37 36.92
N GLU A 185 15.82 -36.38 37.97
CA GLU A 185 14.47 -35.79 37.95
C GLU A 185 14.52 -34.28 37.69
N THR A 186 15.45 -33.55 38.32
CA THR A 186 15.61 -32.12 38.08
C THR A 186 16.04 -31.81 36.66
N GLU A 187 16.96 -32.60 36.08
CA GLU A 187 17.36 -32.46 34.69
C GLU A 187 16.23 -32.82 33.71
N SER A 188 15.50 -33.90 33.96
CA SER A 188 14.33 -34.32 33.18
C SER A 188 13.26 -33.23 33.16
N ASN A 189 12.92 -32.66 34.31
CA ASN A 189 11.98 -31.55 34.40
C ASN A 189 12.46 -30.29 33.67
N ARG A 190 13.78 -30.00 33.71
CA ARG A 190 14.39 -28.90 32.96
C ARG A 190 14.30 -29.14 31.45
N ALA A 191 14.56 -30.36 31.00
CA ALA A 191 14.45 -30.75 29.59
C ALA A 191 12.99 -30.62 29.11
N ASN A 192 12.04 -31.20 29.83
CA ASN A 192 10.61 -31.13 29.50
C ASN A 192 10.10 -29.68 29.44
N THR A 193 10.48 -28.83 30.40
CA THR A 193 10.10 -27.40 30.36
C THR A 193 10.71 -26.66 29.18
N SER A 194 11.94 -27.02 28.77
CA SER A 194 12.56 -26.46 27.57
C SER A 194 11.86 -26.92 26.28
N GLU A 195 11.45 -28.19 26.22
CA GLU A 195 10.70 -28.76 25.10
C GLU A 195 9.33 -28.10 24.95
N CYS A 196 8.56 -27.97 26.04
CA CYS A 196 7.28 -27.27 26.01
C CYS A 196 7.40 -25.85 25.46
N ARG A 197 8.45 -25.12 25.86
CA ARG A 197 8.72 -23.77 25.33
C ARG A 197 9.07 -23.80 23.85
N ALA A 198 9.88 -24.75 23.42
CA ALA A 198 10.25 -24.90 22.01
C ALA A 198 9.01 -25.16 21.13
N LEU A 199 8.11 -26.04 21.56
CA LEU A 199 6.85 -26.32 20.87
C LEU A 199 5.91 -25.11 20.81
N GLU A 200 5.87 -24.32 21.89
CA GLU A 200 5.12 -23.06 21.91
C GLU A 200 5.67 -22.06 20.88
N TYR A 201 6.99 -21.88 20.81
CA TYR A 201 7.61 -21.02 19.80
C TYR A 201 7.36 -21.51 18.39
N PHE A 202 7.45 -22.83 18.16
CA PHE A 202 7.16 -23.42 16.85
C PHE A 202 5.70 -23.17 16.44
N SER A 203 4.75 -23.37 17.35
CA SER A 203 3.33 -23.10 17.09
C SER A 203 3.07 -21.64 16.74
N ARG A 204 3.68 -20.70 17.47
CA ARG A 204 3.60 -19.27 17.19
C ARG A 204 4.22 -18.92 15.83
N LEU A 205 5.34 -19.54 15.48
CA LEU A 205 5.98 -19.35 14.19
C LEU A 205 5.08 -19.85 13.05
N CYS A 206 4.50 -21.04 13.17
CA CYS A 206 3.57 -21.59 12.18
C CYS A 206 2.32 -20.71 12.01
N GLN A 207 1.78 -20.17 13.10
CA GLN A 207 0.66 -19.23 13.03
C GLN A 207 1.06 -17.92 12.33
N ALA A 208 2.24 -17.39 12.62
CA ALA A 208 2.75 -16.18 11.98
C ALA A 208 3.00 -16.39 10.48
N THR A 209 3.60 -17.51 10.07
CA THR A 209 3.80 -17.83 8.65
C THR A 209 2.48 -18.05 7.93
N GLY A 210 1.53 -18.77 8.53
CA GLY A 210 0.19 -18.92 7.95
C GLY A 210 -0.58 -17.60 7.83
N GLY A 211 -0.36 -16.66 8.75
CA GLY A 211 -0.87 -15.30 8.63
C GLY A 211 -0.24 -14.52 7.48
N GLN A 212 1.08 -14.66 7.29
CA GLN A 212 1.80 -14.06 6.18
C GLN A 212 1.29 -14.56 4.82
N ASP A 213 1.10 -15.88 4.67
CA ASP A 213 0.62 -16.48 3.42
C ASP A 213 -0.79 -15.98 3.05
N ARG A 214 -1.68 -15.84 4.03
CA ARG A 214 -3.02 -15.27 3.82
C ARG A 214 -2.95 -13.80 3.38
N ALA A 215 -2.14 -12.99 4.05
CA ALA A 215 -1.94 -11.59 3.68
C ALA A 215 -1.32 -11.45 2.27
N GLU A 216 -0.39 -12.34 1.91
CA GLU A 216 0.20 -12.38 0.57
C GLU A 216 -0.86 -12.75 -0.49
N GLN A 217 -1.70 -13.74 -0.21
CA GLN A 217 -2.81 -14.11 -1.09
C GLN A 217 -3.81 -12.97 -1.30
N GLU A 218 -4.19 -12.26 -0.22
CA GLU A 218 -5.06 -11.09 -0.31
C GLU A 218 -4.40 -9.97 -1.11
N SER A 219 -3.11 -9.71 -0.89
CA SER A 219 -2.35 -8.73 -1.68
C SER A 219 -2.30 -9.08 -3.16
N ALA A 220 -2.25 -10.38 -3.50
CA ALA A 220 -2.27 -10.84 -4.88
C ALA A 220 -3.64 -10.62 -5.52
N ARG A 221 -4.74 -10.92 -4.79
CA ARG A 221 -6.10 -10.65 -5.25
C ARG A 221 -6.33 -9.16 -5.53
N LEU A 222 -5.96 -8.29 -4.59
CA LEU A 222 -6.11 -6.83 -4.75
C LEU A 222 -5.29 -6.29 -5.94
N ARG A 223 -4.10 -6.86 -6.20
CA ARG A 223 -3.30 -6.48 -7.38
C ARG A 223 -4.03 -6.81 -8.69
N GLU A 224 -4.70 -7.95 -8.78
CA GLU A 224 -5.50 -8.30 -9.96
C GLU A 224 -6.74 -7.40 -10.10
N GLU A 225 -7.43 -7.10 -9.00
CA GLU A 225 -8.55 -6.15 -9.02
C GLU A 225 -8.14 -4.74 -9.49
N LEU A 226 -6.96 -4.26 -9.06
CA LEU A 226 -6.41 -2.99 -9.53
C LEU A 226 -6.09 -3.01 -11.02
N LYS A 227 -5.56 -4.13 -11.55
CA LYS A 227 -5.33 -4.29 -12.99
C LYS A 227 -6.66 -4.20 -13.76
N LEU A 228 -7.69 -4.91 -13.31
CA LEU A 228 -9.02 -4.85 -13.92
C LEU A 228 -9.60 -3.42 -13.88
N GLY A 229 -9.43 -2.71 -12.76
CA GLY A 229 -9.82 -1.31 -12.64
C GLY A 229 -9.11 -0.41 -13.67
N GLN A 230 -7.81 -0.61 -13.86
CA GLN A 230 -7.03 0.14 -14.86
C GLN A 230 -7.47 -0.17 -16.30
N ASP A 231 -7.78 -1.43 -16.60
CA ASP A 231 -8.27 -1.83 -17.92
C ASP A 231 -9.64 -1.21 -18.24
N ILE A 232 -10.54 -1.12 -17.26
CA ILE A 232 -11.82 -0.43 -17.41
C ILE A 232 -11.59 1.07 -17.68
N ILE A 233 -10.69 1.71 -16.95
CA ILE A 233 -10.34 3.13 -17.16
C ILE A 233 -9.79 3.34 -18.58
N ASN A 234 -8.89 2.47 -19.04
CA ASN A 234 -8.33 2.53 -20.38
C ASN A 234 -9.42 2.37 -21.45
N ARG A 235 -10.33 1.41 -21.27
CA ARG A 235 -11.45 1.19 -22.18
C ARG A 235 -12.40 2.38 -22.26
N VAL A 236 -12.81 2.94 -21.12
CA VAL A 236 -13.68 4.12 -21.08
C VAL A 236 -12.99 5.33 -21.71
N SER A 237 -11.69 5.48 -21.48
CA SER A 237 -10.89 6.55 -22.09
C SER A 237 -10.81 6.43 -23.61
N ALA A 238 -10.63 5.20 -24.13
CA ALA A 238 -10.66 4.93 -25.56
C ALA A 238 -12.03 5.28 -26.17
N GLN A 239 -13.13 4.80 -25.57
CA GLN A 239 -14.50 5.10 -26.01
C GLN A 239 -14.78 6.61 -26.01
N LYS A 240 -14.36 7.33 -24.97
CA LYS A 240 -14.48 8.79 -24.90
C LYS A 240 -13.78 9.46 -26.08
N SER A 241 -12.56 9.02 -26.40
CA SER A 241 -11.79 9.58 -27.52
C SER A 241 -12.46 9.33 -28.89
N GLU A 242 -13.08 8.16 -29.08
CA GLU A 242 -13.82 7.81 -30.30
C GLU A 242 -15.08 8.67 -30.45
N VAL A 243 -15.88 8.81 -29.39
CA VAL A 243 -17.08 9.64 -29.38
C VAL A 243 -16.73 11.12 -29.63
N GLU A 244 -15.65 11.59 -29.03
CA GLU A 244 -15.16 12.95 -29.24
C GLU A 244 -14.72 13.18 -30.71
N ALA A 245 -13.99 12.22 -31.29
CA ALA A 245 -13.59 12.27 -32.69
C ALA A 245 -14.81 12.27 -33.63
N GLU A 246 -15.84 11.45 -33.35
CA GLU A 246 -17.06 11.43 -34.16
C GLU A 246 -17.86 12.73 -34.01
N ALA A 247 -17.97 13.27 -32.79
CA ALA A 247 -18.59 14.58 -32.56
C ALA A 247 -17.87 15.69 -33.34
N ALA A 248 -16.54 15.65 -33.43
CA ALA A 248 -15.76 16.59 -34.25
C ALA A 248 -16.06 16.44 -35.76
N ARG A 249 -16.21 15.20 -36.25
CA ARG A 249 -16.61 14.93 -37.65
C ARG A 249 -18.01 15.45 -37.95
N VAL A 250 -18.99 15.20 -37.08
CA VAL A 250 -20.37 15.71 -37.22
C VAL A 250 -20.39 17.23 -37.24
N ARG A 251 -19.66 17.89 -36.32
CA ARG A 251 -19.53 19.36 -36.31
C ARG A 251 -18.93 19.89 -37.61
N THR A 252 -17.91 19.21 -38.14
CA THR A 252 -17.28 19.60 -39.41
C THR A 252 -18.24 19.43 -40.58
N LYS A 253 -19.00 18.32 -40.66
CA LYS A 253 -20.03 18.11 -41.68
C LYS A 253 -21.13 19.16 -41.61
N ALA A 254 -21.61 19.48 -40.40
CA ALA A 254 -22.63 20.49 -40.20
C ALA A 254 -22.18 21.88 -40.68
N ARG A 255 -20.92 22.26 -40.38
CA ARG A 255 -20.33 23.51 -40.90
C ARG A 255 -20.29 23.54 -42.42
N LYS A 256 -19.80 22.46 -43.06
CA LYS A 256 -19.76 22.36 -44.53
C LYS A 256 -21.13 22.52 -45.17
N LEU A 257 -22.15 21.84 -44.65
CA LEU A 257 -23.53 21.97 -45.16
C LEU A 257 -24.10 23.38 -44.99
N LEU A 258 -23.79 24.06 -43.88
CA LEU A 258 -24.19 25.45 -43.68
C LEU A 258 -23.48 26.40 -44.64
N GLU A 259 -22.18 26.21 -44.86
CA GLU A 259 -21.39 26.97 -45.83
C GLU A 259 -21.95 26.78 -47.25
N GLU A 260 -22.20 25.54 -47.67
CA GLU A 260 -22.82 25.22 -48.97
C GLU A 260 -24.20 25.88 -49.12
N LYS A 261 -25.04 25.83 -48.08
CA LYS A 261 -26.36 26.48 -48.09
C LYS A 261 -26.26 28.00 -48.23
N LEU A 262 -25.33 28.63 -47.51
CA LEU A 262 -25.10 30.08 -47.60
C LEU A 262 -24.61 30.49 -48.99
N VAL A 263 -23.71 29.70 -49.58
CA VAL A 263 -23.22 29.92 -50.95
C VAL A 263 -24.37 29.81 -51.96
N MET A 264 -25.23 28.80 -51.85
CA MET A 264 -26.41 28.63 -52.70
C MET A 264 -27.37 29.83 -52.61
N ILE A 265 -27.70 30.29 -51.39
CA ILE A 265 -28.54 31.47 -51.17
C ILE A 265 -27.91 32.71 -51.82
N ALA A 266 -26.61 32.93 -51.66
CA ALA A 266 -25.92 34.07 -52.26
C ALA A 266 -25.98 34.03 -53.80
N TYR A 267 -25.83 32.85 -54.42
CA TYR A 267 -25.99 32.68 -55.87
C TYR A 267 -27.42 32.98 -56.34
N GLU A 268 -28.43 32.48 -55.63
CA GLU A 268 -29.84 32.71 -55.97
C GLU A 268 -30.23 34.18 -55.81
N GLU A 269 -29.83 34.83 -54.72
CA GLU A 269 -30.02 36.25 -54.51
C GLU A 269 -29.31 37.09 -55.57
N GLY A 270 -28.08 36.74 -55.94
CA GLY A 270 -27.34 37.39 -57.01
C GLY A 270 -28.08 37.32 -58.35
N ARG A 271 -28.64 36.14 -58.69
CA ARG A 271 -29.48 35.98 -59.88
C ARG A 271 -30.76 36.83 -59.81
N HIS A 272 -31.46 36.81 -58.68
CA HIS A 272 -32.68 37.58 -58.48
C HIS A 272 -32.44 39.09 -58.58
N ARG A 273 -31.38 39.59 -57.93
CA ARG A 273 -30.97 41.00 -58.01
C ARG A 273 -30.62 41.38 -59.44
N GLY A 274 -29.81 40.58 -60.14
CA GLY A 274 -29.44 40.84 -61.53
C GLY A 274 -30.63 40.81 -62.50
N TYR A 275 -31.67 40.00 -62.24
CA TYR A 275 -32.90 40.00 -63.01
C TYR A 275 -33.74 41.26 -62.74
N LYS A 276 -33.92 41.60 -61.46
CA LYS A 276 -34.66 42.79 -61.03
C LYS A 276 -34.01 44.09 -61.54
N GLU A 277 -32.69 44.18 -61.48
CA GLU A 277 -31.91 45.29 -62.01
C GLU A 277 -32.09 45.43 -63.52
N ARG A 278 -31.93 44.34 -64.28
CA ARG A 278 -32.15 44.35 -65.75
C ARG A 278 -33.56 44.76 -66.14
N LEU A 279 -34.58 44.26 -65.44
CA LEU A 279 -35.96 44.70 -65.65
C LEU A 279 -36.13 46.19 -65.35
N SER A 280 -35.58 46.67 -64.24
CA SER A 280 -35.68 48.08 -63.84
C SER A 280 -34.94 49.00 -64.81
N TYR A 281 -33.80 48.56 -65.33
CA TYR A 281 -32.96 49.28 -66.27
C TYR A 281 -33.62 49.32 -67.65
N GLY A 282 -34.12 48.19 -68.14
CA GLY A 282 -34.87 48.12 -69.39
C GLY A 282 -36.12 49.00 -69.39
N ARG A 283 -36.85 49.07 -68.27
CA ARG A 283 -37.98 50.01 -68.11
C ARG A 283 -37.53 51.46 -68.26
N ARG A 284 -36.44 51.86 -67.58
CA ARG A 284 -35.90 53.23 -67.66
C ARG A 284 -35.47 53.58 -69.09
N LEU A 285 -34.68 52.72 -69.73
CA LEU A 285 -34.26 52.93 -71.12
C LEU A 285 -35.45 53.04 -72.08
N GLY A 286 -36.46 52.19 -71.93
CA GLY A 286 -37.68 52.28 -72.75
C GLY A 286 -38.40 53.61 -72.58
N PHE A 287 -38.49 54.14 -71.36
CA PHE A 287 -39.05 55.47 -71.10
C PHE A 287 -38.20 56.59 -71.75
N ASP A 288 -36.88 56.54 -71.58
CA ASP A 288 -35.97 57.55 -72.13
C ASP A 288 -35.96 57.54 -73.68
N GLU A 289 -36.03 56.36 -74.29
CA GLU A 289 -36.10 56.21 -75.75
C GLU A 289 -37.45 56.71 -76.29
N ALA A 290 -38.57 56.36 -75.64
CA ALA A 290 -39.89 56.85 -76.01
C ALA A 290 -39.97 58.38 -75.90
N ARG A 291 -39.41 58.96 -74.82
CA ARG A 291 -39.32 60.41 -74.63
C ARG A 291 -38.48 61.08 -75.71
N SER A 292 -37.34 60.49 -76.05
CA SER A 292 -36.43 61.02 -77.09
C SER A 292 -37.02 60.94 -78.49
N ARG A 293 -37.85 59.93 -78.78
CA ARG A 293 -38.60 59.85 -80.05
C ARG A 293 -39.71 60.89 -80.11
N SER A 294 -40.44 61.15 -79.02
CA SER A 294 -41.49 62.17 -78.98
C SER A 294 -40.98 63.57 -79.29
N ILE A 295 -39.75 63.92 -78.86
CA ILE A 295 -39.17 65.24 -79.13
C ILE A 295 -38.87 65.41 -80.63
N ARG A 296 -38.42 64.36 -81.32
CA ARG A 296 -38.10 64.44 -82.76
C ARG A 296 -39.30 64.64 -83.69
N TYR A 297 -40.53 64.37 -83.23
CA TYR A 297 -41.74 64.64 -84.01
C TYR A 297 -42.28 66.07 -83.87
N ASN A 298 -41.71 66.89 -82.96
CA ASN A 298 -42.10 68.30 -82.80
C ASN A 298 -41.12 69.28 -83.47
N GLU A 299 -40.07 68.79 -84.14
CA GLU A 299 -39.07 69.59 -84.86
C GLU A 299 -39.17 69.43 -86.40
N SER A 300 -40.22 68.78 -86.91
CA SER A 300 -40.59 68.75 -88.34
C SER A 300 -41.84 69.59 -88.57
#